data_AF-A0A7Y2E9M0-F1
#
_entry.id   AF-A0A7Y2E9M0-F1
#
_cell.length_a   1.000
_cell.length_b   1.000
_cell.length_c   1.000
_cell.angle_alpha   90.00
_cell.angle_beta   90.00
_cell.angle_gamma   90.00
#
_symmetry.space_group_name_H-M   'P 1'
#
loop_
_entity.id
_entity.type
_entity.pdbx_description
1 polymer ?
#
loop_
_entity_poly.entity_id
_entity_poly.type
_entity_poly.pdbx_seq_one_letter_code
_entity_poly.pdbx_strand_id
1 'polypeptide(L)'
;MNSITFLIALHNHQPVGNFDEVIEQAYQDSYLPFLEVLEQFPAIKVGLHNSGCLIDWFTEHRPEYFERLSGLVERGQIEIISGGYYEPILP
;
A
#
# COMPACT_ATOMS: atom_id res chain seq x y z
N MET A 1 -1.02 34.84 0.81
CA MET A 1 -0.30 33.77 0.10
C MET A 1 -1.30 32.67 -0.17
N ASN A 2 -1.38 32.17 -1.41
CA ASN A 2 -2.23 31.03 -1.75
C ASN A 2 -1.48 29.73 -1.44
N SER A 3 -2.17 28.75 -0.86
CA SER A 3 -1.65 27.40 -0.72
C SER A 3 -1.77 26.64 -2.05
N ILE A 4 -0.87 25.68 -2.26
CA ILE A 4 -0.96 24.69 -3.34
C ILE A 4 -1.38 23.37 -2.71
N THR A 5 -2.33 22.68 -3.33
CA THR A 5 -2.69 21.32 -2.94
C THR A 5 -1.66 20.35 -3.54
N PHE A 6 -1.01 19.57 -2.67
CA PHE A 6 -0.13 18.49 -3.08
C PHE A 6 -0.79 17.16 -2.79
N LEU A 7 -0.81 16.27 -3.80
CA LEU A 7 -1.30 14.91 -3.68
C LEU A 7 -0.15 13.95 -4.00
N ILE A 8 -0.03 12.91 -3.20
CA ILE A 8 0.90 11.81 -3.40
C ILE A 8 0.14 10.49 -3.27
N ALA A 9 0.41 9.57 -4.19
CA ALA A 9 -0.16 8.23 -4.16
C ALA A 9 0.92 7.20 -4.47
N LEU A 10 0.79 6.02 -3.86
CA LEU A 10 1.64 4.87 -4.09
C LEU A 10 0.83 3.78 -4.78
N HIS A 11 1.49 3.08 -5.69
CA HIS A 11 0.95 1.93 -6.41
C HIS A 11 1.89 0.75 -6.20
N ASN A 12 1.44 -0.22 -5.40
CA ASN A 12 2.16 -1.45 -5.12
C ASN A 12 1.50 -2.60 -5.87
N HIS A 13 2.30 -3.29 -6.68
CA HIS A 13 1.86 -4.45 -7.43
C HIS A 13 2.95 -5.52 -7.47
N GLN A 14 2.52 -6.77 -7.40
CA GLN A 14 3.32 -7.94 -7.75
C GLN A 14 2.49 -8.85 -8.68
N PRO A 15 3.04 -9.27 -9.83
CA PRO A 15 2.28 -10.04 -10.81
C PRO A 15 2.00 -11.46 -10.30
N VAL A 16 0.89 -12.04 -10.77
CA VAL A 16 0.55 -13.45 -10.51
C VAL A 16 1.68 -14.35 -11.01
N GLY A 17 2.11 -15.28 -10.16
CA GLY A 17 3.20 -16.22 -10.48
C GLY A 17 4.60 -15.68 -10.23
N ASN A 18 4.75 -14.52 -9.59
CA ASN A 18 6.04 -14.09 -9.07
C ASN A 18 6.52 -15.01 -7.93
N PHE A 19 7.83 -15.01 -7.66
CA PHE A 19 8.40 -15.83 -6.60
C PHE A 19 8.17 -15.22 -5.21
N ASP A 20 7.89 -16.05 -4.21
CA ASP A 20 7.60 -15.58 -2.85
C ASP A 20 8.74 -14.76 -2.26
N GLU A 21 9.99 -15.13 -2.52
CA GLU A 21 11.15 -14.38 -2.05
C GLU A 21 11.22 -12.97 -2.64
N VAL A 22 10.71 -12.77 -3.86
CA VAL A 22 10.66 -11.44 -4.49
C VAL A 22 9.59 -10.57 -3.83
N ILE A 23 8.43 -11.15 -3.52
CA ILE A 23 7.34 -10.45 -2.84
C ILE A 23 7.73 -10.12 -1.40
N GLU A 24 8.33 -11.08 -0.69
CA GLU A 24 8.86 -10.89 0.65
C GLU A 24 9.93 -9.79 0.70
N GLN A 25 10.88 -9.80 -0.24
CA GLN A 25 11.90 -8.75 -0.30
C GLN A 25 11.26 -7.37 -0.53
N ALA A 26 10.29 -7.26 -1.43
CA ALA A 26 9.58 -6.01 -1.67
C ALA A 26 8.77 -5.55 -0.44
N TYR A 27 8.21 -6.49 0.32
CA TYR A 27 7.53 -6.20 1.58
C TYR A 27 8.50 -5.61 2.62
N GLN A 28 9.64 -6.26 2.83
CA GLN A 28 10.65 -5.83 3.81
C GLN A 28 11.32 -4.51 3.43
N ASP A 29 11.56 -4.29 2.14
CA ASP A 29 12.31 -3.13 1.67
C ASP A 29 11.43 -1.91 1.42
N SER A 30 10.14 -2.11 1.12
CA SER A 30 9.26 -1.05 0.62
C SER A 30 7.94 -0.96 1.35
N TYR A 31 7.12 -2.02 1.35
CA TYR A 31 5.72 -1.90 1.78
C TYR A 31 5.60 -1.64 3.28
N LEU A 32 6.30 -2.43 4.11
CA LEU A 32 6.29 -2.26 5.55
C LEU A 32 7.03 -0.98 6.00
N PRO A 33 8.28 -0.71 5.57
CA PRO A 33 8.98 0.51 6.00
C PRO A 33 8.24 1.79 5.65
N PHE A 34 7.52 1.81 4.52
CA PHE A 34 6.71 2.97 4.16
C PHE A 34 5.60 3.25 5.17
N LEU A 35 4.85 2.21 5.60
CA LEU A 35 3.83 2.36 6.63
C LEU A 35 4.43 2.80 7.97
N GLU A 36 5.56 2.20 8.38
CA GLU A 36 6.25 2.53 9.62
C GLU A 36 6.76 3.98 9.65
N VAL A 37 7.23 4.50 8.51
CA VAL A 37 7.62 5.90 8.38
C VAL A 37 6.38 6.79 8.41
N LEU A 38 5.34 6.46 7.65
CA LEU A 38 4.10 7.26 7.62
C LEU A 38 3.45 7.37 9.00
N GLU A 39 3.53 6.32 9.82
CA GLU A 39 3.10 6.31 11.22
C GLU A 39 3.74 7.41 12.06
N GLN A 40 4.99 7.78 11.77
CA GLN A 40 5.74 8.79 12.50
C GLN A 40 5.39 10.23 12.08
N PHE A 41 4.64 10.42 10.98
CA PHE A 41 4.27 11.75 10.46
C PHE A 41 2.74 11.91 10.30
N PRO A 42 1.97 12.08 11.39
CA PRO A 42 0.49 12.07 11.36
C PRO A 42 -0.17 13.12 10.45
N ALA A 43 0.55 14.19 10.11
CA ALA A 43 0.04 15.25 9.23
C ALA A 43 0.11 14.90 7.74
N ILE A 44 0.90 13.89 7.36
CA ILE A 44 1.08 13.47 5.97
C ILE A 44 -0.05 12.51 5.58
N LYS A 45 -0.67 12.79 4.42
CA LYS A 45 -1.74 12.00 3.83
C LYS A 45 -1.33 11.49 2.46
N VAL A 46 -1.67 10.25 2.16
CA VAL A 46 -1.31 9.58 0.91
C VAL A 46 -2.47 8.76 0.37
N GLY A 47 -2.53 8.62 -0.95
CA GLY A 47 -3.28 7.54 -1.58
C GLY A 47 -2.46 6.24 -1.58
N LEU A 48 -3.08 5.10 -1.34
CA LEU A 48 -2.40 3.80 -1.40
C LEU A 48 -3.23 2.81 -2.22
N HIS A 49 -2.62 2.29 -3.28
CA HIS A 49 -3.12 1.16 -4.04
C HIS A 49 -2.23 -0.06 -3.79
N ASN A 50 -2.85 -1.20 -3.44
CA ASN A 50 -2.22 -2.51 -3.51
C ASN A 50 -3.06 -3.39 -4.44
N SER A 51 -2.44 -4.05 -5.42
CA SER A 51 -3.15 -4.99 -6.31
C SER A 51 -3.77 -6.15 -5.52
N GLY A 52 -4.90 -6.69 -5.98
CA GLY A 52 -5.60 -7.79 -5.30
C GLY A 52 -4.74 -9.02 -5.07
N CYS A 53 -3.97 -9.45 -6.07
CA CYS A 53 -3.04 -10.58 -5.93
C CYS A 53 -1.93 -10.34 -4.88
N LEU A 54 -1.52 -9.09 -4.67
CA LEU A 54 -0.58 -8.74 -3.60
C LEU A 54 -1.26 -8.76 -2.23
N ILE A 55 -2.52 -8.33 -2.15
CA ILE A 55 -3.34 -8.42 -0.93
C ILE A 55 -3.56 -9.88 -0.52
N ASP A 56 -3.80 -10.78 -1.48
CA ASP A 56 -3.88 -12.22 -1.20
C ASP A 56 -2.59 -12.73 -0.56
N TRP A 57 -1.44 -12.35 -1.12
CA TRP A 57 -0.15 -12.72 -0.56
C TRP A 57 0.05 -12.17 0.86
N PHE A 58 -0.32 -10.90 1.13
CA PHE A 58 -0.28 -10.34 2.48
C PHE A 58 -1.18 -11.10 3.44
N THR A 59 -2.37 -11.51 3.00
CA THR A 59 -3.33 -12.24 3.84
C THR A 59 -2.76 -13.56 4.33
N GLU A 60 -2.02 -14.26 3.48
CA GLU A 60 -1.39 -15.54 3.80
C GLU A 60 -0.07 -15.40 4.58
N HIS A 61 0.77 -14.43 4.22
CA HIS A 61 2.17 -14.38 4.69
C HIS A 61 2.45 -13.26 5.71
N ARG A 62 1.72 -12.14 5.64
CA ARG A 62 1.94 -10.92 6.43
C ARG A 62 0.63 -10.30 6.93
N PRO A 63 -0.27 -11.05 7.60
CA PRO A 63 -1.57 -10.53 8.05
C PRO A 63 -1.45 -9.32 8.98
N GLU A 64 -0.34 -9.17 9.70
CA GLU A 64 0.01 -8.02 10.53
C GLU A 64 0.07 -6.69 9.75
N TYR A 65 0.28 -6.74 8.44
CA TYR A 65 0.25 -5.55 7.58
C TYR A 65 -1.11 -4.84 7.65
N PHE A 66 -2.20 -5.60 7.75
CA PHE A 66 -3.55 -5.03 7.77
C PHE A 66 -3.87 -4.29 9.06
N GLU A 67 -3.28 -4.68 10.20
CA GLU A 67 -3.46 -3.97 11.47
C GLU A 67 -2.86 -2.56 11.41
N ARG A 68 -1.65 -2.43 10.85
CA ARG A 68 -1.02 -1.12 10.64
C ARG A 68 -1.78 -0.29 9.61
N LEU A 69 -2.13 -0.91 8.49
CA LEU A 69 -2.86 -0.24 7.41
C LEU A 69 -4.22 0.26 7.90
N SER A 70 -5.00 -0.54 8.63
CA SER A 70 -6.29 -0.13 9.15
C SER A 70 -6.14 1.04 10.14
N GLY A 71 -5.15 0.99 11.03
CA GLY A 71 -4.87 2.09 11.95
C GLY A 71 -4.50 3.40 11.25
N LEU A 72 -3.82 3.34 10.10
CA LEU A 72 -3.50 4.50 9.25
C LEU A 72 -4.73 5.05 8.51
N VAL A 73 -5.61 4.17 8.03
CA VAL A 73 -6.88 4.54 7.38
C VAL A 73 -7.83 5.18 8.39
N GLU A 74 -8.02 4.58 9.56
CA GLU A 74 -8.93 5.06 10.61
C GLU A 74 -8.59 6.48 11.08
N ARG A 75 -7.30 6.82 11.14
CA ARG A 75 -6.84 8.18 11.50
C ARG A 75 -6.68 9.12 10.31
N GLY A 76 -7.10 8.70 9.11
CA GLY A 76 -7.21 9.54 7.92
C GLY A 76 -5.89 9.89 7.24
N GLN A 77 -4.83 9.09 7.45
CA GLN A 77 -3.55 9.26 6.75
C GLN A 77 -3.51 8.53 5.41
N ILE A 78 -4.29 7.46 5.23
CA ILE A 78 -4.35 6.71 3.97
C ILE A 78 -5.76 6.76 3.40
N GLU A 79 -5.85 7.11 2.12
CA GLU A 79 -7.00 6.84 1.26
C GLU A 79 -6.71 5.59 0.41
N ILE A 80 -7.57 4.58 0.48
CA ILE A 80 -7.42 3.35 -0.31
C ILE A 80 -7.89 3.59 -1.75
N ILE A 81 -7.02 3.26 -2.70
CA ILE A 81 -7.28 3.34 -4.14
C ILE A 81 -7.44 1.92 -4.70
N SER A 82 -8.61 1.61 -5.26
CA SER A 82 -8.89 0.32 -5.88
C SER A 82 -8.43 0.26 -7.35
N GLY A 83 -8.45 -0.94 -7.93
CA GLY A 83 -8.09 -1.22 -9.31
C GLY A 83 -8.64 -2.58 -9.76
N GLY A 84 -8.26 -3.04 -10.95
CA GLY A 84 -8.58 -4.40 -11.37
C GLY A 84 -7.80 -5.41 -10.53
N TYR A 85 -8.46 -6.45 -10.04
CA TYR A 85 -7.91 -7.34 -8.99
C TYR A 85 -6.52 -7.94 -9.32
N TYR A 86 -6.34 -8.36 -10.57
CA TYR A 86 -5.09 -8.96 -11.07
C TYR A 86 -4.27 -7.97 -11.91
N GLU A 87 -4.45 -6.67 -11.72
CA GLU A 87 -3.86 -5.60 -12.56
C GLU A 87 -4.04 -5.78 -14.07
N PRO A 88 -5.28 -6.02 -14.57
CA PRO A 88 -5.54 -5.99 -16.00
C PRO A 88 -5.41 -4.55 -16.54
N ILE A 89 -5.03 -4.43 -17.81
CA ILE A 89 -5.19 -3.18 -18.55
C ILE A 89 -6.68 -2.98 -18.83
N LEU A 90 -7.29 -1.97 -18.19
CA LEU A 90 -8.67 -1.58 -18.43
C LEU A 90 -8.78 -0.65 -19.66
N PRO A 91 -9.89 -0.70 -20.41
CA PRO A 91 -10.12 0.13 -21.61
C PRO A 91 -10.44 1.60 -21.32
#